data_AF-U3GB31-F1
#
_entry.id   AF-U3GB31-F1
#
_cell.length_a   1.000
_cell.length_b   1.000
_cell.length_c   1.000
_cell.angle_alpha   90.00
_cell.angle_beta   90.00
_cell.angle_gamma   90.00
#
_symmetry.space_group_name_H-M   'P 1'
#
loop_
_entity.id
_entity.type
_entity.pdbx_description
1 polymer ?
#
loop_
_entity_poly.entity_id
_entity_poly.type
_entity_poly.pdbx_seq_one_letter_code
_entity_poly.pdbx_strand_id
1 'polypeptide(L)'
;MSSLLDWIEKHPALAAWVQAAAIIVAIAGTWLAGWLLQRSERRTERRTVAKAVSEIAMAAEALVRSVMSELPDKQAVSAIAAGEKPFDIRAIDELEAAIAAIQLHNLSTPELVRDVIALLAGIRQFREQLANAIATHHRMDATHFSEFFETLESVQAAITKTSKSIAAHVSQI
;
A
#
# COMPACT_ATOMS: atom_id res chain seq x y z
N MET A 1 18.13 -7.69 21.38
CA MET A 1 17.34 -7.78 20.12
C MET A 1 15.84 -7.87 20.42
N SER A 2 15.34 -7.18 21.44
CA SER A 2 13.95 -7.32 21.94
C SER A 2 13.10 -6.06 21.79
N SER A 3 13.55 -5.05 21.04
CA SER A 3 12.85 -3.76 20.99
C SER A 3 11.62 -3.75 20.08
N LEU A 4 11.57 -4.59 19.05
CA LEU A 4 10.53 -4.54 18.03
C LEU A 4 9.28 -5.33 18.45
N LEU A 5 9.47 -6.50 19.09
CA LEU A 5 8.38 -7.29 19.67
C LEU A 5 7.78 -6.62 20.92
N ASP A 6 8.60 -6.05 21.82
CA ASP A 6 8.12 -5.29 23.00
C ASP A 6 7.35 -4.01 22.60
N TRP A 7 7.72 -3.38 21.48
CA TRP A 7 7.04 -2.19 20.97
C TRP A 7 5.71 -2.54 20.28
N ILE A 8 5.68 -3.63 19.51
CA ILE A 8 4.47 -4.21 18.91
C ILE A 8 3.44 -4.59 19.99
N GLU A 9 3.87 -5.17 21.11
CA GLU A 9 3.00 -5.51 22.24
C GLU A 9 2.40 -4.28 22.93
N LYS A 10 3.10 -3.14 22.93
CA LYS A 10 2.63 -1.88 23.53
C LYS A 10 1.74 -1.05 22.61
N HIS A 11 1.76 -1.27 21.31
CA HIS A 11 1.00 -0.50 20.32
C HIS A 11 0.29 -1.40 19.29
N PRO A 12 -0.73 -2.18 19.69
CA PRO A 12 -1.38 -3.18 18.83
C PRO A 12 -2.04 -2.59 17.57
N ALA A 13 -2.46 -1.31 17.60
CA ALA A 13 -2.98 -0.62 16.42
C ALA A 13 -1.87 -0.24 15.42
N LEU A 14 -0.70 0.18 15.93
CA LEU A 14 0.48 0.50 15.10
C LEU A 14 1.15 -0.76 14.53
N ALA A 15 0.99 -1.91 15.20
CA ALA A 15 1.58 -3.17 14.79
C ALA A 15 1.04 -3.68 13.44
N ALA A 16 -0.24 -3.51 13.17
CA ALA A 16 -0.90 -4.15 12.01
C ALA A 16 -0.42 -3.58 10.67
N TRP A 17 -0.26 -2.26 10.56
CA TRP A 17 0.18 -1.63 9.31
C TRP A 17 1.69 -1.74 9.11
N VAL A 18 2.50 -1.67 10.19
CA VAL A 18 3.94 -1.96 10.14
C VAL A 18 4.19 -3.40 9.71
N GLN A 19 3.38 -4.34 10.21
CA GLN A 19 3.46 -5.75 9.81
C GLN A 19 3.14 -5.92 8.33
N ALA A 20 2.11 -5.22 7.80
CA ALA A 20 1.81 -5.24 6.37
C ALA A 20 2.97 -4.68 5.54
N ALA A 21 3.58 -3.57 5.96
CA ALA A 21 4.75 -2.98 5.32
C ALA A 21 5.98 -3.91 5.34
N ALA A 22 6.25 -4.55 6.49
CA ALA A 22 7.34 -5.50 6.63
C ALA A 22 7.18 -6.72 5.70
N ILE A 23 5.94 -7.20 5.52
CA ILE A 23 5.63 -8.26 4.56
C ILE A 23 5.90 -7.79 3.12
N ILE A 24 5.54 -6.54 2.78
CA ILE A 24 5.81 -5.97 1.45
C ILE A 24 7.31 -5.92 1.17
N VAL A 25 8.11 -5.41 2.11
CA VAL A 25 9.57 -5.35 1.98
C VAL A 25 10.19 -6.75 1.87
N ALA A 26 9.68 -7.71 2.64
CA ALA A 26 10.12 -9.11 2.55
C ALA A 26 9.82 -9.71 1.18
N ILE A 27 8.59 -9.52 0.66
CA ILE A 27 8.16 -10.04 -0.64
C ILE A 27 8.94 -9.38 -1.78
N ALA A 28 9.08 -8.05 -1.76
CA ALA A 28 9.85 -7.29 -2.74
C ALA A 28 11.33 -7.69 -2.72
N GLY A 29 11.90 -7.92 -1.52
CA GLY A 29 13.27 -8.42 -1.34
C GLY A 29 13.47 -9.81 -1.93
N THR A 30 12.53 -10.74 -1.72
CA THR A 30 12.56 -12.05 -2.39
C THR A 30 12.39 -11.96 -3.91
N TRP A 31 11.66 -10.98 -4.41
CA TRP A 31 11.48 -10.74 -5.85
C TRP A 31 12.77 -10.23 -6.51
N LEU A 32 13.47 -9.30 -5.85
CA LEU A 32 14.77 -8.77 -6.29
C LEU A 32 15.88 -9.84 -6.23
N ALA A 33 15.86 -10.68 -5.18
CA ALA A 33 16.80 -11.80 -5.04
C ALA A 33 16.54 -12.92 -6.06
N GLY A 34 15.28 -13.22 -6.37
CA GLY A 34 14.90 -14.18 -7.41
C GLY A 34 15.28 -13.72 -8.83
N TRP A 35 15.19 -12.41 -9.08
CA TRP A 35 15.62 -11.78 -10.34
C TRP A 35 17.13 -11.94 -10.61
N LEU A 36 17.97 -11.87 -9.56
CA LEU A 36 19.41 -12.11 -9.68
C LEU A 36 19.77 -13.58 -9.97
N LEU A 37 18.87 -14.52 -9.73
CA LEU A 37 19.24 -15.93 -9.58
C LEU A 37 18.91 -16.86 -10.76
N GLN A 38 17.94 -16.61 -11.66
CA GLN A 38 17.46 -17.74 -12.47
C GLN A 38 17.06 -17.48 -13.93
N ARG A 39 17.91 -17.98 -14.83
CA ARG A 39 17.78 -18.03 -16.29
C ARG A 39 17.08 -19.31 -16.80
N SER A 40 16.46 -20.15 -15.96
CA SER A 40 16.16 -21.55 -16.31
C SER A 40 14.69 -21.98 -16.49
N GLU A 41 13.64 -21.25 -16.09
CA GLU A 41 12.24 -21.72 -16.29
C GLU A 41 11.18 -20.62 -16.50
N ARG A 42 10.97 -20.21 -17.77
CA ARG A 42 10.07 -19.09 -18.14
C ARG A 42 8.59 -19.26 -17.79
N ARG A 43 8.07 -20.48 -17.65
CA ARG A 43 6.64 -20.71 -17.30
C ARG A 43 6.40 -20.60 -15.80
N THR A 44 7.30 -21.17 -15.00
CA THR A 44 7.29 -21.06 -13.54
C THR A 44 7.48 -19.60 -13.13
N GLU A 45 8.37 -18.88 -13.81
CA GLU A 45 8.65 -17.45 -13.62
C GLU A 45 7.41 -16.57 -13.76
N ARG A 46 6.62 -16.73 -14.85
CA ARG A 46 5.42 -15.91 -15.10
C ARG A 46 4.35 -16.06 -14.02
N ARG A 47 4.11 -17.29 -13.54
CA ARG A 47 3.18 -17.55 -12.45
C ARG A 47 3.69 -16.98 -11.12
N THR A 48 4.99 -17.09 -10.85
CA THR A 48 5.60 -16.52 -9.64
C THR A 48 5.50 -15.00 -9.63
N VAL A 49 5.75 -14.36 -10.78
CA VAL A 49 5.61 -12.90 -10.95
C VAL A 49 4.16 -12.47 -10.74
N ALA A 50 3.21 -13.14 -11.39
CA ALA A 50 1.78 -12.85 -11.25
C ALA A 50 1.31 -12.98 -9.79
N LYS A 51 1.71 -14.07 -9.10
CA LYS A 51 1.41 -14.25 -7.67
C LYS A 51 2.01 -13.16 -6.80
N ALA A 52 3.27 -12.80 -6.99
CA ALA A 52 3.91 -11.73 -6.23
C ALA A 52 3.18 -10.38 -6.41
N VAL A 53 2.75 -10.07 -7.63
CA VAL A 53 1.95 -8.87 -7.92
C VAL A 53 0.61 -8.90 -7.18
N SER A 54 -0.06 -10.05 -7.11
CA SER A 54 -1.30 -10.20 -6.32
C SER A 54 -1.06 -9.99 -4.82
N GLU A 55 0.01 -10.56 -4.27
CA GLU A 55 0.34 -10.39 -2.84
C GLU A 55 0.66 -8.92 -2.52
N ILE A 56 1.42 -8.25 -3.39
CA ILE A 56 1.69 -6.80 -3.25
C ILE A 56 0.40 -6.00 -3.29
N ALA A 57 -0.52 -6.32 -4.21
CA ALA A 57 -1.81 -5.64 -4.31
C ALA A 57 -2.70 -5.85 -3.06
N MET A 58 -2.76 -7.08 -2.55
CA MET A 58 -3.50 -7.38 -1.31
C MET A 58 -2.90 -6.68 -0.10
N ALA A 59 -1.57 -6.66 0.01
CA ALA A 59 -0.87 -5.94 1.07
C ALA A 59 -1.09 -4.42 0.95
N ALA A 60 -1.13 -3.87 -0.27
CA ALA A 60 -1.46 -2.47 -0.52
C ALA A 60 -2.86 -2.12 -0.04
N GLU A 61 -3.86 -2.93 -0.38
CA GLU A 61 -5.23 -2.75 0.10
C GLU A 61 -5.30 -2.82 1.63
N ALA A 62 -4.65 -3.81 2.24
CA ALA A 62 -4.62 -3.97 3.69
C ALA A 62 -3.98 -2.77 4.39
N LEU A 63 -2.87 -2.26 3.86
CA LEU A 63 -2.18 -1.09 4.40
C LEU A 63 -3.09 0.15 4.35
N VAL A 64 -3.67 0.43 3.19
CA VAL A 64 -4.58 1.57 2.99
C VAL A 64 -5.78 1.48 3.93
N ARG A 65 -6.38 0.30 4.06
CA ARG A 65 -7.50 0.06 4.98
C ARG A 65 -7.09 0.30 6.44
N SER A 66 -5.90 -0.15 6.83
CA SER A 66 -5.39 0.06 8.19
C SER A 66 -5.16 1.56 8.45
N VAL A 67 -4.56 2.28 7.50
CA VAL A 67 -4.37 3.73 7.60
C VAL A 67 -5.71 4.47 7.73
N MET A 68 -6.70 4.10 6.92
CA MET A 68 -8.05 4.67 7.02
C MET A 68 -8.68 4.43 8.39
N SER A 69 -8.50 3.25 8.99
CA SER A 69 -9.01 2.95 10.33
C SER A 69 -8.37 3.80 11.43
N GLU A 70 -7.17 4.33 11.17
CA GLU A 70 -6.46 5.23 12.07
C GLU A 70 -6.85 6.70 11.92
N LEU A 71 -7.63 7.03 10.89
CA LEU A 71 -8.08 8.37 10.52
C LEU A 71 -9.62 8.48 10.50
N PRO A 72 -10.33 8.16 11.61
CA PRO A 72 -11.79 8.16 11.61
C PRO A 72 -12.41 9.55 11.49
N ASP A 73 -11.68 10.61 11.85
CA ASP A 73 -12.19 11.96 11.91
C ASP A 73 -11.09 13.04 11.81
N LYS A 74 -11.53 14.30 11.76
CA LYS A 74 -10.67 15.50 11.77
C LYS A 74 -9.71 15.53 12.97
N GLN A 75 -10.13 15.06 14.14
CA GLN A 75 -9.32 15.12 15.35
C GLN A 75 -8.12 14.17 15.23
N ALA A 76 -8.32 12.98 14.66
CA ALA A 76 -7.25 12.04 14.38
C ALA A 76 -6.21 12.62 13.40
N VAL A 77 -6.65 13.26 12.32
CA VAL A 77 -5.74 13.94 11.36
C VAL A 77 -4.94 15.04 12.07
N SER A 78 -5.61 15.83 12.91
CA SER A 78 -4.97 16.93 13.64
C SER A 78 -3.96 16.42 14.68
N ALA A 79 -4.29 15.36 15.42
CA ALA A 79 -3.39 14.73 16.40
C ALA A 79 -2.14 14.15 15.74
N ILE A 80 -2.29 13.56 14.55
CA ILE A 80 -1.15 13.08 13.75
C ILE A 80 -0.29 14.25 13.28
N ALA A 81 -0.91 15.30 12.74
CA ALA A 81 -0.18 16.47 12.25
C ALA A 81 0.55 17.25 13.36
N ALA A 82 0.01 17.25 14.58
CA ALA A 82 0.63 17.81 15.77
C ALA A 82 1.73 16.92 16.37
N GLY A 83 1.90 15.69 15.88
CA GLY A 83 2.85 14.71 16.42
C GLY A 83 2.39 14.06 17.73
N GLU A 84 1.14 14.25 18.14
CA GLU A 84 0.54 13.66 19.34
C GLU A 84 0.21 12.18 19.15
N LYS A 85 -0.10 11.79 17.91
CA LYS A 85 -0.31 10.39 17.51
C LYS A 85 0.81 9.95 16.56
N PRO A 86 1.59 8.92 16.92
CA PRO A 86 2.56 8.33 16.01
C PRO A 86 1.85 7.83 14.75
N PHE A 87 2.36 8.24 13.60
CA PHE A 87 1.86 7.82 12.30
C PHE A 87 3.03 7.81 11.33
N ASP A 88 3.31 6.64 10.77
CA ASP A 88 4.45 6.49 9.87
C ASP A 88 3.98 6.32 8.42
N ILE A 89 3.98 7.47 7.75
CA ILE A 89 3.66 7.63 6.34
C ILE A 89 4.69 6.93 5.44
N ARG A 90 5.88 6.58 5.94
CA ARG A 90 6.95 5.98 5.13
C ARG A 90 6.58 4.58 4.64
N ALA A 91 5.73 3.84 5.36
CA ALA A 91 5.23 2.57 4.83
C ALA A 91 4.46 2.73 3.51
N ILE A 92 3.77 3.85 3.33
CA ILE A 92 3.09 4.16 2.07
C ILE A 92 4.13 4.50 0.99
N ASP A 93 5.18 5.26 1.33
CA ASP A 93 6.30 5.55 0.41
C ASP A 93 7.02 4.25 -0.03
N GLU A 94 7.31 3.34 0.91
CA GLU A 94 7.96 2.06 0.64
C GLU A 94 7.11 1.15 -0.24
N LEU A 95 5.79 1.11 0.02
CA LEU A 95 4.85 0.39 -0.83
C LEU A 95 4.78 0.99 -2.24
N GLU A 96 4.70 2.32 -2.35
CA GLU A 96 4.72 3.00 -3.64
C GLU A 96 5.97 2.62 -4.44
N ALA A 97 7.14 2.66 -3.78
CA ALA A 97 8.41 2.28 -4.39
C ALA A 97 8.44 0.80 -4.82
N ALA A 98 7.90 -0.10 -3.99
CA ALA A 98 7.80 -1.52 -4.31
C ALA A 98 6.93 -1.78 -5.55
N ILE A 99 5.77 -1.11 -5.65
CA ILE A 99 4.89 -1.23 -6.82
C ILE A 99 5.56 -0.62 -8.05
N ALA A 100 6.23 0.54 -7.91
CA ALA A 100 6.93 1.20 -9.01
C ALA A 100 8.12 0.38 -9.55
N ALA A 101 8.71 -0.49 -8.72
CA ALA A 101 9.80 -1.37 -9.13
C ALA A 101 9.33 -2.59 -9.96
N ILE A 102 8.02 -2.83 -10.06
CA ILE A 102 7.47 -3.92 -10.86
C ILE A 102 7.80 -3.69 -12.34
N GLN A 103 8.54 -4.63 -12.92
CA GLN A 103 8.87 -4.61 -14.34
C GLN A 103 7.65 -4.98 -15.18
N LEU A 104 6.89 -3.97 -15.63
CA LEU A 104 5.64 -4.15 -16.37
C LEU A 104 5.78 -5.04 -17.62
N HIS A 105 6.94 -5.03 -18.28
CA HIS A 105 7.21 -5.85 -19.47
C HIS A 105 7.29 -7.36 -19.18
N ASN A 106 7.44 -7.75 -17.90
CA ASN A 106 7.45 -9.16 -17.47
C ASN A 106 6.04 -9.66 -17.10
N LEU A 107 5.04 -8.78 -17.08
CA LEU A 107 3.66 -9.17 -16.79
C LEU A 107 3.06 -9.92 -17.97
N SER A 108 2.31 -10.98 -17.65
CA SER A 108 1.89 -11.97 -18.65
C SER A 108 0.75 -11.49 -19.54
N THR A 109 -0.01 -10.47 -19.09
CA THR A 109 -1.21 -9.98 -19.79
C THR A 109 -1.29 -8.46 -19.77
N PRO A 110 -1.83 -7.82 -20.82
CA PRO A 110 -2.08 -6.37 -20.85
C PRO A 110 -3.04 -5.90 -19.74
N GLU A 111 -3.95 -6.76 -19.30
CA GLU A 111 -4.87 -6.49 -18.19
C GLU A 111 -4.08 -6.31 -16.89
N LEU A 112 -3.13 -7.21 -16.60
CA LEU A 112 -2.31 -7.13 -15.39
C LEU A 112 -1.41 -5.89 -15.41
N VAL A 113 -0.89 -5.50 -16.58
CA VAL A 113 -0.15 -4.24 -16.74
C VAL A 113 -1.01 -3.04 -16.39
N ARG A 114 -2.23 -2.97 -16.93
CA ARG A 114 -3.19 -1.88 -16.65
C ARG A 114 -3.54 -1.81 -15.17
N ASP A 115 -3.80 -2.96 -14.56
CA ASP A 115 -4.15 -3.03 -13.14
C ASP A 115 -2.99 -2.60 -12.23
N VAL A 116 -1.75 -3.00 -12.53
CA VAL A 116 -0.57 -2.55 -11.75
C VAL A 116 -0.36 -1.04 -11.87
N ILE A 117 -0.54 -0.46 -13.07
CA ILE A 117 -0.48 0.99 -13.26
C ILE A 117 -1.58 1.70 -12.46
N ALA A 118 -2.81 1.18 -12.50
CA ALA A 118 -3.93 1.73 -11.76
C ALA A 118 -3.71 1.64 -10.24
N LEU A 119 -3.11 0.54 -9.75
CA LEU A 119 -2.77 0.37 -8.35
C LEU A 119 -1.72 1.39 -7.92
N LEU A 120 -0.65 1.58 -8.69
CA LEU A 120 0.39 2.57 -8.42
C LEU A 120 -0.19 3.98 -8.36
N ALA A 121 -1.04 4.34 -9.32
CA ALA A 121 -1.72 5.63 -9.36
C ALA A 121 -2.62 5.84 -8.14
N GLY A 122 -3.38 4.82 -7.73
CA GLY A 122 -4.22 4.87 -6.53
C GLY A 122 -3.41 5.08 -5.26
N ILE A 123 -2.30 4.35 -5.09
CA ILE A 123 -1.42 4.50 -3.92
C ILE A 123 -0.76 5.88 -3.87
N ARG A 124 -0.30 6.40 -5.01
CA ARG A 124 0.21 7.78 -5.11
C ARG A 124 -0.82 8.80 -4.70
N GLN A 125 -2.03 8.70 -5.25
CA GLN A 125 -3.11 9.62 -4.92
C GLN A 125 -3.46 9.55 -3.44
N PHE A 126 -3.54 8.33 -2.85
CA PHE A 126 -3.79 8.15 -1.43
C PHE A 126 -2.74 8.86 -0.57
N ARG A 127 -1.46 8.64 -0.89
CA ARG A 127 -0.32 9.25 -0.22
C ARG A 127 -0.36 10.78 -0.31
N GLU A 128 -0.60 11.32 -1.50
CA GLU A 128 -0.65 12.76 -1.75
C GLU A 128 -1.79 13.42 -0.99
N GLN A 129 -2.98 12.82 -0.98
CA GLN A 129 -4.12 13.33 -0.21
C GLN A 129 -3.81 13.37 1.28
N LEU A 130 -3.22 12.29 1.80
CA LEU A 130 -2.84 12.20 3.21
C LEU A 130 -1.76 13.23 3.59
N ALA A 131 -0.71 13.34 2.78
CA ALA A 131 0.36 14.32 2.99
C ALA A 131 -0.18 15.75 2.94
N ASN A 132 -1.08 16.04 1.99
CA ASN A 132 -1.73 17.35 1.88
C ASN A 132 -2.59 17.66 3.11
N ALA A 133 -3.41 16.72 3.57
CA ALA A 133 -4.25 16.91 4.75
C ALA A 133 -3.41 17.14 6.01
N ILE A 134 -2.33 16.38 6.21
CA ILE A 134 -1.40 16.57 7.34
C ILE A 134 -0.75 17.97 7.27
N ALA A 135 -0.28 18.40 6.09
CA ALA A 135 0.38 19.68 5.91
C ALA A 135 -0.57 20.88 6.05
N THR A 136 -1.84 20.73 5.64
CA THR A 136 -2.81 21.83 5.54
C THR A 136 -3.93 21.78 6.58
N HIS A 137 -3.90 20.82 7.53
CA HIS A 137 -4.96 20.59 8.53
C HIS A 137 -5.44 21.86 9.25
N HIS A 138 -4.52 22.77 9.59
CA HIS A 138 -4.81 24.03 10.30
C HIS A 138 -5.63 25.04 9.46
N ARG A 139 -5.69 24.85 8.13
CA ARG A 139 -6.43 25.69 7.18
C ARG A 139 -7.73 25.04 6.72
N MET A 140 -7.97 23.78 7.07
CA MET A 140 -9.14 23.02 6.65
C MET A 140 -10.32 23.28 7.59
N ASP A 141 -11.40 23.81 7.03
CA ASP A 141 -12.69 23.87 7.71
C ASP A 141 -13.42 22.51 7.63
N ALA A 142 -14.63 22.44 8.20
CA ALA A 142 -15.41 21.20 8.24
C ALA A 142 -15.72 20.64 6.83
N THR A 143 -15.98 21.51 5.84
CA THR A 143 -16.29 21.10 4.47
C THR A 143 -15.05 20.49 3.81
N HIS A 144 -13.89 21.12 3.94
CA HIS A 144 -12.64 20.59 3.39
C HIS A 144 -12.27 19.23 3.98
N PHE A 145 -12.55 19.01 5.28
CA PHE A 145 -12.36 17.68 5.88
C PHE A 145 -13.33 16.64 5.33
N SER A 146 -14.61 17.00 5.11
CA SER A 146 -15.58 16.08 4.47
C SER A 146 -15.11 15.66 3.09
N GLU A 147 -14.74 16.62 2.23
CA GLU A 147 -14.25 16.37 0.88
C GLU A 147 -12.98 15.51 0.87
N PHE A 148 -12.08 15.73 1.83
CA PHE A 148 -10.89 14.91 2.02
C PHE A 148 -11.23 13.45 2.34
N PHE A 149 -12.13 13.21 3.30
CA PHE A 149 -12.52 11.85 3.66
C PHE A 149 -13.27 11.15 2.53
N GLU A 150 -14.19 11.84 1.85
CA GLU A 150 -14.88 11.32 0.66
C GLU A 150 -13.90 10.95 -0.45
N THR A 151 -12.88 11.79 -0.68
CA THR A 151 -11.84 11.52 -1.66
C THR A 151 -11.01 10.30 -1.25
N LEU A 152 -10.59 10.20 0.02
CA LEU A 152 -9.82 9.06 0.51
C LEU A 152 -10.61 7.75 0.43
N GLU A 153 -11.89 7.75 0.79
CA GLU A 153 -12.78 6.59 0.67
C GLU A 153 -12.92 6.14 -0.79
N SER A 154 -13.09 7.10 -1.72
CA SER A 154 -13.14 6.82 -3.16
C SER A 154 -11.84 6.18 -3.67
N VAL A 155 -10.69 6.71 -3.24
CA VAL A 155 -9.36 6.16 -3.58
C VAL A 155 -9.17 4.76 -2.99
N GLN A 156 -9.54 4.54 -1.72
CA GLN A 156 -9.51 3.23 -1.10
C GLN A 156 -10.38 2.22 -1.86
N ALA A 157 -11.59 2.61 -2.25
CA ALA A 157 -12.49 1.77 -3.02
C ALA A 157 -11.90 1.40 -4.39
N ALA A 158 -11.25 2.35 -5.06
CA ALA A 158 -10.53 2.11 -6.31
C ALA A 158 -9.36 1.12 -6.12
N ILE A 159 -8.54 1.29 -5.09
CA ILE A 159 -7.43 0.37 -4.75
C ILE A 159 -7.96 -1.04 -4.44
N THR A 160 -9.05 -1.14 -3.67
CA THR A 160 -9.70 -2.42 -3.36
C THR A 160 -10.20 -3.11 -4.62
N LYS A 161 -10.84 -2.36 -5.53
CA LYS A 161 -11.33 -2.90 -6.80
C LYS A 161 -10.17 -3.39 -7.68
N THR A 162 -9.11 -2.61 -7.81
CA THR A 162 -7.93 -2.98 -8.58
C THR A 162 -7.23 -4.20 -7.99
N SER A 163 -7.09 -4.28 -6.67
CA SER A 163 -6.47 -5.42 -6.00
C SER A 163 -7.24 -6.72 -6.24
N LYS A 164 -8.57 -6.66 -6.21
CA LYS A 164 -9.45 -7.79 -6.59
C LYS A 164 -9.33 -8.16 -8.07
N SER A 165 -9.21 -7.18 -8.96
CA SER A 165 -8.99 -7.40 -10.41
C SER A 165 -7.67 -8.15 -10.65
N ILE A 166 -6.59 -7.71 -10.00
CA ILE A 166 -5.28 -8.39 -10.05
C ILE A 166 -5.42 -9.83 -9.59
N ALA A 167 -5.99 -10.07 -8.40
CA ALA A 167 -6.17 -11.42 -7.86
C ALA A 167 -6.98 -12.32 -8.81
N ALA A 168 -8.04 -11.78 -9.43
CA ALA A 168 -8.83 -12.51 -10.41
C ALA A 168 -8.01 -12.89 -11.66
N HIS A 169 -7.23 -11.95 -12.22
CA HIS A 169 -6.37 -12.22 -13.39
C HIS A 169 -5.29 -13.26 -13.08
N VAL A 170 -4.68 -13.20 -11.90
CA VAL A 170 -3.67 -14.18 -11.48
C VAL A 170 -4.27 -15.58 -11.32
N SER A 171 -5.51 -15.70 -10.86
CA SER A 171 -6.19 -17.00 -10.72
C SER A 171 -6.42 -17.73 -12.06
N GLN A 172 -6.39 -16.98 -13.18
CA GLN A 172 -6.62 -17.49 -14.53
C GLN A 172 -5.32 -17.89 -15.27
N ILE A 173 -4.14 -17.63 -14.69
CA ILE A 173 -2.81 -17.90 -15.27
C ILE A 173 -2.22 -19.21 -14.73
#